data_AF-A0A953BPU9-F1
#
_entry.id   AF-A0A953BPU9-F1
#
_cell.length_a   1.000
_cell.length_b   1.000
_cell.length_c   1.000
_cell.angle_alpha   90.00
_cell.angle_beta   90.00
_cell.angle_gamma   90.00
#
_symmetry.space_group_name_H-M   'P 1'
#
loop_
_entity.id
_entity.type
_entity.pdbx_description
1 polymer ?
#
loop_
_entity_poly.entity_id
_entity_poly.type
_entity_poly.pdbx_seq_one_letter_code
_entity_poly.pdbx_strand_id
1 'polypeptide(L)'
;MRSMFAWCLGCAVLVLVQARADAAFHLMQIEQVIAGVNGDVTAQAIMLRQRSFGQNIVSGTRIRAWDANGLNPVTVHTFVGNVANPAAGSRILVCTSAFIAQTTPACVPDGIMSTPIPASYLAAGRLTFEDSFGTIYWSLAWGGANYVGPNNGTTNDMNGNYGPPYPFPLHPLTTGGAAALQFQGPFTAFSTSNDVDYLPTAGPAVFFNNAGTMFTVNSAPATGRCCTPDENCQVLTLADCTLAGGTWTEAAACAPGVCEAGGQVGACCNGQVCTITTRALCEADGHVFEGSAACTVDGANNFVACCRANFDGVGGVQVTDIFAFLAAWFAGDSSADIDGVGGVQVADIFAFLSLWFAGCS
;
A
#
# COMPACT_ATOMS: atom_id res chain seq x y z
N MET A 1 -28.62 -45.29 -84.02
CA MET A 1 -27.19 -45.17 -83.68
C MET A 1 -26.88 -43.70 -83.39
N ARG A 2 -26.33 -43.42 -82.19
CA ARG A 2 -25.39 -42.32 -81.83
C ARG A 2 -25.84 -40.86 -82.06
N SER A 3 -26.14 -40.13 -80.98
CA SER A 3 -25.26 -39.15 -80.29
C SER A 3 -25.43 -37.72 -80.82
N MET A 4 -26.25 -36.87 -80.18
CA MET A 4 -25.86 -35.86 -79.15
C MET A 4 -24.72 -34.91 -79.57
N PHE A 5 -25.01 -33.61 -79.75
CA PHE A 5 -24.66 -32.53 -78.79
C PHE A 5 -24.97 -31.15 -79.41
N ALA A 6 -25.90 -30.40 -78.80
CA ALA A 6 -26.10 -28.98 -79.00
C ALA A 6 -25.42 -28.22 -77.86
N TRP A 7 -24.60 -27.22 -78.16
CA TRP A 7 -24.01 -26.33 -77.18
C TRP A 7 -24.82 -25.03 -77.09
N CYS A 8 -25.48 -24.84 -75.94
CA CYS A 8 -26.16 -23.61 -75.56
C CYS A 8 -25.16 -22.54 -75.08
N LEU A 9 -25.42 -21.28 -75.43
CA LEU A 9 -24.87 -20.10 -74.77
C LEU A 9 -25.28 -20.11 -73.28
N GLY A 10 -24.30 -20.13 -72.37
CA GLY A 10 -24.51 -19.95 -70.94
C GLY A 10 -24.00 -18.59 -70.48
N CYS A 11 -24.90 -17.75 -69.97
CA CYS A 11 -24.57 -16.52 -69.24
C CYS A 11 -23.70 -16.84 -68.02
N ALA A 12 -22.52 -16.22 -67.94
CA ALA A 12 -21.67 -16.24 -66.75
C ALA A 12 -22.31 -15.39 -65.65
N VAL A 13 -22.89 -16.04 -64.64
CA VAL A 13 -23.16 -15.42 -63.34
C VAL A 13 -21.89 -15.55 -62.51
N LEU A 14 -21.10 -14.47 -62.44
CA LEU A 14 -20.05 -14.31 -61.44
C LEU A 14 -20.73 -14.14 -60.08
N VAL A 15 -20.85 -15.25 -59.33
CA VAL A 15 -21.13 -15.19 -57.90
C VAL A 15 -19.87 -14.65 -57.23
N LEU A 16 -19.89 -13.37 -56.88
CA LEU A 16 -18.98 -12.80 -55.89
C LEU A 16 -19.26 -13.49 -54.56
N VAL A 17 -18.58 -14.61 -54.31
CA VAL A 17 -18.39 -15.09 -52.94
C VAL A 17 -17.49 -14.04 -52.29
N GLN A 18 -18.09 -13.10 -51.56
CA GLN A 18 -17.37 -12.35 -50.54
C GLN A 18 -16.86 -13.39 -49.54
N ALA A 19 -15.62 -13.84 -49.73
CA ALA A 19 -14.90 -14.52 -48.67
C ALA A 19 -14.82 -13.52 -47.51
N ARG A 20 -15.58 -13.77 -46.45
CA ARG A 20 -15.40 -13.06 -45.19
C ARG A 20 -14.03 -13.48 -44.67
N ALA A 21 -13.04 -12.60 -44.80
CA ALA A 21 -11.78 -12.70 -44.08
C ALA A 21 -12.00 -12.20 -42.64
N ASP A 22 -12.86 -12.86 -41.88
CA ASP A 22 -13.08 -12.56 -40.45
C ASP A 22 -12.52 -13.70 -39.60
N ALA A 23 -11.20 -13.66 -39.44
CA ALA A 23 -10.53 -14.23 -38.28
C ALA A 23 -9.33 -13.33 -37.97
N ALA A 24 -9.58 -12.10 -37.54
CA ALA A 24 -8.56 -11.35 -36.81
C ALA A 24 -8.32 -12.09 -35.49
N PHE A 25 -7.34 -13.00 -35.47
CA PHE A 25 -6.84 -13.54 -34.22
C PHE A 25 -6.03 -12.43 -33.55
N HIS A 26 -6.52 -11.93 -32.42
CA HIS A 26 -5.73 -11.04 -31.59
C HIS A 26 -4.87 -11.85 -30.63
N LEU A 27 -3.56 -11.68 -30.76
CA LEU A 27 -2.56 -12.16 -29.82
C LEU A 27 -2.17 -10.99 -28.91
N MET A 28 -2.92 -10.83 -27.81
CA MET A 28 -2.83 -9.68 -26.92
C MET A 28 -2.77 -10.12 -25.47
N GLN A 29 -2.06 -9.37 -24.64
CA GLN A 29 -2.04 -9.48 -23.18
C GLN A 29 -2.73 -8.27 -22.56
N ILE A 30 -3.44 -8.46 -21.46
CA ILE A 30 -3.64 -7.38 -20.49
C ILE A 30 -2.36 -7.34 -19.65
N GLU A 31 -1.39 -6.52 -20.03
CA GLU A 31 -0.08 -6.51 -19.37
C GLU A 31 -0.15 -5.90 -17.98
N GLN A 32 -0.88 -4.80 -17.80
CA GLN A 32 -0.89 -4.08 -16.53
C GLN A 32 -2.21 -3.37 -16.27
N VAL A 33 -2.72 -3.43 -15.05
CA VAL A 33 -3.95 -2.74 -14.62
C VAL A 33 -3.74 -2.05 -13.29
N ILE A 34 -4.11 -0.77 -13.22
CA ILE A 34 -4.23 -0.02 -11.96
C ILE A 34 -5.65 0.51 -11.87
N ALA A 35 -6.34 0.17 -10.78
CA ALA A 35 -7.75 0.51 -10.59
C ALA A 35 -7.99 1.63 -9.57
N GLY A 36 -6.92 2.31 -9.17
CA GLY A 36 -6.94 3.51 -8.35
C GLY A 36 -5.51 3.94 -8.02
N VAL A 37 -5.28 5.26 -7.90
CA VAL A 37 -3.99 5.83 -7.53
C VAL A 37 -4.11 6.59 -6.22
N ASN A 38 -3.30 6.25 -5.22
CA ASN A 38 -3.25 6.95 -3.92
C ASN A 38 -4.63 7.08 -3.23
N GLY A 39 -5.48 6.06 -3.37
CA GLY A 39 -6.85 6.04 -2.84
C GLY A 39 -7.91 6.66 -3.76
N ASP A 40 -7.51 7.38 -4.81
CA ASP A 40 -8.43 7.84 -5.86
C ASP A 40 -8.74 6.70 -6.83
N VAL A 41 -9.87 6.03 -6.59
CA VAL A 41 -10.39 4.94 -7.44
C VAL A 41 -10.92 5.41 -8.79
N THR A 42 -10.98 6.72 -9.04
CA THR A 42 -11.36 7.27 -10.36
C THR A 42 -10.17 7.35 -11.32
N ALA A 43 -8.94 7.31 -10.80
CA ALA A 43 -7.71 7.27 -11.57
C ALA A 43 -7.33 5.82 -11.93
N GLN A 44 -7.69 5.38 -13.14
CA GLN A 44 -7.47 4.00 -13.57
C GLN A 44 -6.74 3.94 -14.93
N ALA A 45 -5.94 2.91 -15.13
CA ALA A 45 -5.29 2.63 -16.41
C ALA A 45 -5.19 1.13 -16.68
N ILE A 46 -5.32 0.77 -17.96
CA ILE A 46 -5.18 -0.58 -18.50
C ILE A 46 -4.19 -0.51 -19.65
N MET A 47 -3.15 -1.32 -19.58
CA MET A 47 -2.12 -1.45 -20.61
C MET A 47 -2.24 -2.81 -21.28
N LEU A 48 -2.53 -2.81 -22.57
CA LEU A 48 -2.45 -4.01 -23.39
C LEU A 48 -1.05 -4.15 -23.98
N ARG A 49 -0.65 -5.38 -24.29
CA ARG A 49 0.63 -5.68 -24.95
C ARG A 49 0.45 -6.65 -26.09
N GLN A 50 1.02 -6.30 -27.24
CA GLN A 50 0.97 -7.09 -28.47
C GLN A 50 1.90 -8.30 -28.34
N ARG A 51 1.39 -9.52 -28.50
CA ARG A 51 2.20 -10.74 -28.38
C ARG A 51 2.96 -11.10 -29.67
N SER A 52 2.54 -10.54 -30.80
CA SER A 52 3.14 -10.76 -32.11
C SER A 52 3.11 -9.47 -32.92
N PHE A 53 3.78 -9.47 -34.07
CA PHE A 53 3.73 -8.36 -35.01
C PHE A 53 2.32 -8.23 -35.63
N GLY A 54 1.90 -7.01 -35.93
CA GLY A 54 0.66 -6.71 -36.65
C GLY A 54 -0.61 -6.75 -35.80
N GLN A 55 -0.48 -6.76 -34.46
CA GLN A 55 -1.61 -6.80 -33.53
C GLN A 55 -2.20 -5.42 -33.23
N ASN A 56 -1.79 -4.40 -33.99
CA ASN A 56 -2.23 -3.02 -33.88
C ASN A 56 -3.60 -2.76 -34.51
N ILE A 57 -4.14 -3.72 -35.26
CA ILE A 57 -5.45 -3.62 -35.92
C ILE A 57 -6.57 -3.94 -34.91
N VAL A 58 -6.75 -3.08 -33.91
CA VAL A 58 -7.68 -3.29 -32.78
C VAL A 58 -9.09 -2.73 -33.00
N SER A 59 -9.35 -2.09 -34.14
CA SER A 59 -10.67 -1.54 -34.44
C SER A 59 -11.78 -2.60 -34.34
N GLY A 60 -12.85 -2.31 -33.60
CA GLY A 60 -13.97 -3.21 -33.35
C GLY A 60 -13.82 -4.10 -32.11
N THR A 61 -12.66 -4.07 -31.44
CA THR A 61 -12.44 -4.71 -30.13
C THR A 61 -12.80 -3.78 -28.99
N ARG A 62 -12.93 -4.34 -27.78
CA ARG A 62 -13.28 -3.59 -26.57
C ARG A 62 -12.65 -4.21 -25.33
N ILE A 63 -12.62 -3.40 -24.28
CA ILE A 63 -12.31 -3.80 -22.91
C ILE A 63 -13.62 -3.77 -22.11
N ARG A 64 -13.95 -4.89 -21.43
CA ARG A 64 -15.13 -4.96 -20.54
C ARG A 64 -14.75 -5.39 -19.13
N ALA A 65 -15.39 -4.77 -18.15
CA ALA A 65 -15.33 -5.17 -16.74
C ALA A 65 -16.62 -5.88 -16.34
N TRP A 66 -16.51 -6.87 -15.46
CA TRP A 66 -17.60 -7.70 -14.96
C TRP A 66 -17.52 -7.77 -13.44
N ASP A 67 -18.68 -7.96 -12.80
CA ASP A 67 -18.75 -8.09 -11.35
C ASP A 67 -18.16 -9.43 -10.84
N ALA A 68 -18.20 -9.63 -9.52
CA ALA A 68 -17.70 -10.81 -8.83
C ALA A 68 -18.32 -12.13 -9.31
N ASN A 69 -19.54 -12.07 -9.87
CA ASN A 69 -20.27 -13.23 -10.39
C ASN A 69 -20.03 -13.43 -11.89
N GLY A 70 -19.22 -12.57 -12.53
CA GLY A 70 -19.07 -12.55 -13.98
C GLY A 70 -20.32 -12.08 -14.71
N LEU A 71 -21.16 -11.30 -14.03
CA LEU A 71 -22.40 -10.71 -14.54
C LEU A 71 -22.19 -9.20 -14.74
N ASN A 72 -23.25 -8.53 -15.22
CA ASN A 72 -23.31 -7.06 -15.33
C ASN A 72 -22.10 -6.41 -16.05
N PRO A 73 -21.89 -6.71 -17.35
CA PRO A 73 -20.75 -6.15 -18.08
C PRO A 73 -20.83 -4.63 -18.22
N VAL A 74 -19.72 -3.96 -17.93
CA VAL A 74 -19.50 -2.54 -18.22
C VAL A 74 -18.43 -2.43 -19.31
N THR A 75 -18.74 -1.72 -20.39
CA THR A 75 -17.74 -1.43 -21.43
C THR A 75 -16.86 -0.28 -20.96
N VAL A 76 -15.59 -0.58 -20.75
CA VAL A 76 -14.57 0.37 -20.27
C VAL A 76 -14.05 1.22 -21.43
N HIS A 77 -13.81 0.60 -22.59
CA HIS A 77 -13.38 1.27 -23.80
C HIS A 77 -13.70 0.43 -25.03
N THR A 78 -14.02 1.08 -26.15
CA THR A 78 -14.18 0.44 -27.46
C THR A 78 -13.22 1.09 -28.44
N PHE A 79 -12.41 0.28 -29.11
CA PHE A 79 -11.48 0.75 -30.12
C PHE A 79 -12.23 0.99 -31.42
N VAL A 80 -12.43 2.25 -31.78
CA VAL A 80 -13.07 2.65 -33.06
C VAL A 80 -12.08 2.75 -34.22
N GLY A 81 -10.79 2.60 -33.93
CA GLY A 81 -9.70 2.67 -34.89
C GLY A 81 -8.48 1.87 -34.43
N ASN A 82 -7.51 1.75 -35.33
CA ASN A 82 -6.27 1.01 -35.09
C ASN A 82 -5.20 1.93 -34.48
N VAL A 83 -4.25 1.34 -33.76
CA VAL A 83 -3.05 2.07 -33.28
C VAL A 83 -1.92 1.96 -34.31
N ALA A 84 -0.96 2.88 -34.26
CA ALA A 84 0.02 3.05 -35.34
C ALA A 84 1.14 2.00 -35.32
N ASN A 85 1.65 1.64 -34.16
CA ASN A 85 2.82 0.78 -33.99
C ASN A 85 2.43 -0.72 -33.99
N PRO A 86 2.86 -1.49 -35.00
CA PRO A 86 2.56 -2.92 -35.14
C PRO A 86 3.61 -3.83 -34.49
N ALA A 87 4.65 -3.27 -33.87
CA ALA A 87 5.77 -4.07 -33.38
C ALA A 87 5.34 -5.04 -32.28
N ALA A 88 5.85 -6.28 -32.34
CA ALA A 88 5.65 -7.24 -31.26
C ALA A 88 6.18 -6.67 -29.94
N GLY A 89 5.41 -6.83 -28.86
CA GLY A 89 5.70 -6.28 -27.55
C GLY A 89 5.36 -4.79 -27.39
N SER A 90 4.90 -4.09 -28.43
CA SER A 90 4.38 -2.73 -28.28
C SER A 90 3.10 -2.73 -27.44
N ARG A 91 2.82 -1.60 -26.79
CA ARG A 91 1.71 -1.46 -25.84
C ARG A 91 0.56 -0.64 -26.41
N ILE A 92 -0.59 -0.70 -25.75
CA ILE A 92 -1.71 0.20 -25.96
C ILE A 92 -2.19 0.63 -24.58
N LEU A 93 -2.17 1.93 -24.30
CA LEU A 93 -2.57 2.50 -23.02
C LEU A 93 -3.97 3.08 -23.10
N VAL A 94 -4.87 2.58 -22.26
CA VAL A 94 -6.20 3.15 -22.07
C VAL A 94 -6.32 3.60 -20.61
N CYS A 95 -6.65 4.87 -20.36
CA CYS A 95 -6.79 5.39 -19.00
C CYS A 95 -8.00 6.31 -18.81
N THR A 96 -8.38 6.55 -17.56
CA THR A 96 -9.36 7.59 -17.23
C THR A 96 -8.73 8.98 -17.33
N SER A 97 -9.55 10.01 -17.50
CA SER A 97 -9.08 11.40 -17.48
C SER A 97 -8.39 11.76 -16.15
N ALA A 98 -8.88 11.22 -15.03
CA ALA A 98 -8.26 11.43 -13.71
C ALA A 98 -6.84 10.87 -13.63
N PHE A 99 -6.55 9.76 -14.33
CA PHE A 99 -5.21 9.17 -14.35
C PHE A 99 -4.16 10.03 -15.04
N ILE A 100 -4.54 10.93 -15.96
CA ILE A 100 -3.60 11.76 -16.74
C ILE A 100 -2.68 12.58 -15.83
N ALA A 101 -3.24 13.16 -14.77
CA ALA A 101 -2.50 13.97 -13.80
C ALA A 101 -1.76 13.14 -12.73
N GLN A 102 -1.99 11.82 -12.70
CA GLN A 102 -1.39 10.91 -11.72
C GLN A 102 -0.07 10.31 -12.18
N THR A 103 0.50 10.79 -13.28
CA THR A 103 1.80 10.33 -13.77
C THR A 103 2.76 11.48 -14.04
N THR A 104 4.04 11.17 -14.01
CA THR A 104 5.12 12.06 -14.46
C THR A 104 5.92 11.37 -15.59
N PRO A 105 5.98 11.96 -16.81
CA PRO A 105 5.19 13.11 -17.27
C PRO A 105 3.68 12.79 -17.28
N ALA A 106 2.85 13.82 -17.46
CA ALA A 106 1.40 13.63 -17.59
C ALA A 106 1.07 12.64 -18.71
N CYS A 107 0.18 11.70 -18.44
CA CYS A 107 -0.07 10.56 -19.31
C CYS A 107 -0.74 11.00 -20.63
N VAL A 108 -0.21 10.48 -21.74
CA VAL A 108 -0.80 10.62 -23.08
C VAL A 108 -1.25 9.23 -23.55
N PRO A 109 -2.51 8.84 -23.27
CA PRO A 109 -2.99 7.50 -23.59
C PRO A 109 -3.37 7.36 -25.07
N ASP A 110 -3.43 6.11 -25.55
CA ASP A 110 -3.95 5.78 -26.88
C ASP A 110 -5.49 5.78 -26.90
N GLY A 111 -6.12 5.63 -25.74
CA GLY A 111 -7.57 5.72 -25.58
C GLY A 111 -7.99 6.24 -24.21
N ILE A 112 -9.12 6.94 -24.15
CA ILE A 112 -9.74 7.34 -22.88
C ILE A 112 -10.83 6.32 -22.52
N MET A 113 -10.84 5.87 -21.27
CA MET A 113 -11.92 5.03 -20.74
C MET A 113 -13.24 5.81 -20.81
N SER A 114 -14.24 5.24 -21.49
CA SER A 114 -15.60 5.81 -21.53
C SER A 114 -16.29 5.67 -20.17
N THR A 115 -15.99 4.57 -19.47
CA THR A 115 -16.50 4.27 -18.14
C THR A 115 -15.37 3.60 -17.35
N PRO A 116 -15.02 4.08 -16.14
CA PRO A 116 -14.05 3.37 -15.30
C PRO A 116 -14.60 2.00 -14.89
N ILE A 117 -13.71 1.10 -14.44
CA ILE A 117 -14.11 -0.11 -13.72
C ILE A 117 -14.90 0.34 -12.48
N PRO A 118 -16.14 -0.13 -12.29
CA PRO A 118 -16.95 0.27 -11.15
C PRO A 118 -16.26 -0.04 -9.82
N ALA A 119 -16.38 0.86 -8.84
CA ALA A 119 -15.81 0.68 -7.51
C ALA A 119 -16.30 -0.63 -6.83
N SER A 120 -17.55 -1.03 -7.08
CA SER A 120 -18.13 -2.29 -6.59
C SER A 120 -17.47 -3.55 -7.17
N TYR A 121 -16.72 -3.45 -8.27
CA TYR A 121 -16.06 -4.60 -8.90
C TYR A 121 -14.60 -4.75 -8.43
N LEU A 122 -14.06 -3.78 -7.69
CA LEU A 122 -12.64 -3.77 -7.32
C LEU A 122 -12.29 -4.83 -6.27
N ALA A 123 -13.23 -5.23 -5.42
CA ALA A 123 -13.03 -6.29 -4.43
C ALA A 123 -12.90 -7.68 -5.09
N ALA A 124 -13.72 -7.95 -6.11
CA ALA A 124 -13.70 -9.15 -6.92
C ALA A 124 -14.40 -8.88 -8.24
N GLY A 125 -13.83 -9.36 -9.34
CA GLY A 125 -14.33 -9.08 -10.68
C GLY A 125 -13.44 -9.63 -11.78
N ARG A 126 -13.79 -9.28 -13.02
CA ARG A 126 -13.07 -9.73 -14.22
C ARG A 126 -12.98 -8.62 -15.26
N LEU A 127 -11.86 -8.58 -15.97
CA LEU A 127 -11.59 -7.70 -17.10
C LEU A 127 -11.28 -8.55 -18.34
N THR A 128 -11.92 -8.25 -19.47
CA THR A 128 -11.71 -8.95 -20.74
C THR A 128 -11.29 -7.99 -21.84
N PHE A 129 -10.39 -8.46 -22.71
CA PHE A 129 -10.14 -7.88 -24.03
C PHE A 129 -10.74 -8.81 -25.09
N GLU A 130 -11.63 -8.29 -25.91
CA GLU A 130 -12.57 -9.10 -26.69
C GLU A 130 -13.13 -8.37 -27.91
N ASP A 131 -13.67 -9.12 -28.86
CA ASP A 131 -14.35 -8.57 -30.03
C ASP A 131 -15.85 -8.34 -29.82
N SER A 132 -16.49 -7.82 -30.86
CA SER A 132 -17.94 -7.59 -30.88
C SER A 132 -18.77 -8.86 -31.12
N PHE A 133 -18.14 -10.00 -31.45
CA PHE A 133 -18.78 -11.28 -31.76
C PHE A 133 -18.76 -12.26 -30.57
N GLY A 134 -18.10 -11.89 -29.47
CA GLY A 134 -18.03 -12.67 -28.23
C GLY A 134 -16.73 -13.46 -28.06
N THR A 135 -15.74 -13.28 -28.94
CA THR A 135 -14.40 -13.84 -28.77
C THR A 135 -13.69 -13.13 -27.64
N ILE A 136 -13.23 -13.87 -26.64
CA ILE A 136 -12.39 -13.33 -25.57
C ILE A 136 -10.95 -13.66 -25.88
N TYR A 137 -10.16 -12.63 -26.17
CA TYR A 137 -8.75 -12.78 -26.52
C TYR A 137 -7.86 -12.80 -25.28
N TRP A 138 -8.20 -12.07 -24.21
CA TRP A 138 -7.48 -12.13 -22.94
C TRP A 138 -8.41 -11.85 -21.77
N SER A 139 -8.11 -12.45 -20.61
CA SER A 139 -8.90 -12.31 -19.40
C SER A 139 -8.02 -12.17 -18.16
N LEU A 140 -8.40 -11.24 -17.29
CA LEU A 140 -7.84 -11.05 -15.96
C LEU A 140 -8.98 -11.03 -14.94
N ALA A 141 -9.04 -12.01 -14.04
CA ALA A 141 -9.94 -12.07 -12.91
C ALA A 141 -9.17 -11.90 -11.59
N TRP A 142 -9.83 -11.32 -10.59
CA TRP A 142 -9.25 -11.00 -9.26
C TRP A 142 -10.26 -11.19 -8.14
N GLY A 143 -9.78 -11.17 -6.89
CA GLY A 143 -10.58 -11.35 -5.68
C GLY A 143 -10.60 -12.78 -5.15
N GLY A 144 -9.77 -13.67 -5.69
CA GLY A 144 -9.64 -15.05 -5.22
C GLY A 144 -10.98 -15.78 -5.17
N ALA A 145 -11.29 -16.38 -4.02
CA ALA A 145 -12.53 -17.12 -3.80
C ALA A 145 -13.80 -16.25 -3.87
N ASN A 146 -13.69 -14.92 -3.75
CA ASN A 146 -14.83 -14.03 -3.89
C ASN A 146 -15.25 -13.83 -5.36
N TYR A 147 -14.38 -14.17 -6.32
CA TYR A 147 -14.75 -14.24 -7.72
C TYR A 147 -15.28 -15.63 -8.05
N VAL A 148 -16.55 -15.68 -8.42
CA VAL A 148 -17.27 -16.92 -8.75
C VAL A 148 -17.72 -16.96 -10.22
N GLY A 149 -17.33 -15.94 -11.00
CA GLY A 149 -17.62 -15.87 -12.42
C GLY A 149 -16.77 -16.80 -13.28
N PRO A 150 -17.02 -16.81 -14.61
CA PRO A 150 -16.30 -17.68 -15.52
C PRO A 150 -14.90 -17.17 -15.83
N ASN A 151 -13.96 -18.09 -15.98
CA ASN A 151 -12.56 -17.80 -16.36
C ASN A 151 -12.23 -18.17 -17.82
N ASN A 152 -13.24 -18.55 -18.60
CA ASN A 152 -13.07 -19.02 -19.97
C ASN A 152 -12.69 -17.91 -20.95
N GLY A 153 -11.92 -18.25 -21.98
CA GLY A 153 -11.80 -17.43 -23.19
C GLY A 153 -11.37 -18.27 -24.38
N THR A 154 -10.98 -17.61 -25.46
CA THR A 154 -10.92 -18.25 -26.79
C THR A 154 -9.50 -18.49 -27.29
N THR A 155 -8.53 -17.64 -26.93
CA THR A 155 -7.15 -17.72 -27.43
C THR A 155 -6.17 -17.17 -26.41
N ASN A 156 -4.87 -17.17 -26.68
CA ASN A 156 -3.82 -16.68 -25.76
C ASN A 156 -3.72 -17.43 -24.41
N ASP A 157 -4.43 -18.53 -24.27
CA ASP A 157 -4.33 -19.52 -23.23
C ASP A 157 -4.42 -20.91 -23.88
N MET A 158 -3.59 -21.87 -23.46
CA MET A 158 -3.51 -23.19 -24.11
C MET A 158 -4.73 -24.09 -23.82
N ASN A 159 -5.39 -23.90 -22.68
CA ASN A 159 -6.56 -24.69 -22.28
C ASN A 159 -7.87 -23.88 -22.37
N GLY A 160 -7.80 -22.59 -22.69
CA GLY A 160 -8.94 -21.69 -22.83
C GLY A 160 -9.52 -21.22 -21.49
N ASN A 161 -8.76 -21.35 -20.40
CA ASN A 161 -9.17 -20.99 -19.04
C ASN A 161 -8.03 -20.25 -18.33
N TYR A 162 -8.24 -18.95 -18.09
CA TYR A 162 -7.28 -18.04 -17.47
C TYR A 162 -7.28 -18.12 -15.94
N GLY A 163 -8.13 -18.96 -15.36
CA GLY A 163 -8.25 -19.12 -13.92
C GLY A 163 -7.23 -20.11 -13.35
N PRO A 164 -7.07 -20.15 -12.02
CA PRO A 164 -7.79 -19.37 -11.02
C PRO A 164 -7.48 -17.85 -11.02
N PRO A 165 -8.38 -17.02 -10.44
CA PRO A 165 -8.21 -15.57 -10.40
C PRO A 165 -7.05 -15.15 -9.49
N TYR A 166 -6.51 -13.96 -9.74
CA TYR A 166 -5.57 -13.32 -8.81
C TYR A 166 -6.18 -13.25 -7.39
N PRO A 167 -5.48 -13.69 -6.34
CA PRO A 167 -6.09 -13.96 -5.04
C PRO A 167 -6.59 -12.74 -4.26
N PHE A 168 -6.14 -11.52 -4.61
CA PHE A 168 -6.45 -10.30 -3.86
C PHE A 168 -7.33 -9.32 -4.67
N PRO A 169 -7.94 -8.31 -4.03
CA PRO A 169 -8.62 -7.21 -4.71
C PRO A 169 -7.73 -6.47 -5.73
N LEU A 170 -8.34 -5.81 -6.70
CA LEU A 170 -7.64 -4.99 -7.70
C LEU A 170 -7.23 -3.60 -7.17
N HIS A 171 -7.78 -3.17 -6.03
CA HIS A 171 -7.37 -1.96 -5.31
C HIS A 171 -7.77 -2.01 -3.82
N PRO A 172 -6.94 -1.48 -2.89
CA PRO A 172 -5.52 -1.13 -3.10
C PRO A 172 -4.66 -2.39 -3.23
N LEU A 173 -3.64 -2.36 -4.11
CA LEU A 173 -2.72 -3.49 -4.30
C LEU A 173 -1.55 -3.47 -3.30
N THR A 174 -1.11 -2.29 -2.90
CA THR A 174 -0.04 -2.08 -1.90
C THR A 174 -0.37 -0.86 -1.04
N THR A 175 0.23 -0.83 0.16
CA THR A 175 0.32 0.39 0.97
C THR A 175 1.07 1.46 0.17
N GLY A 176 0.43 2.61 -0.06
CA GLY A 176 0.98 3.70 -0.87
C GLY A 176 0.36 3.86 -2.26
N GLY A 177 -0.51 2.94 -2.71
CA GLY A 177 -1.49 3.19 -3.76
C GLY A 177 -0.97 3.48 -5.18
N ALA A 178 0.32 3.31 -5.47
CA ALA A 178 0.91 3.57 -6.78
C ALA A 178 1.32 2.31 -7.56
N ALA A 179 1.13 1.12 -6.96
CA ALA A 179 1.39 -0.15 -7.63
C ALA A 179 0.24 -0.55 -8.56
N ALA A 180 0.58 -1.25 -9.64
CA ALA A 180 -0.36 -1.86 -10.57
C ALA A 180 -0.24 -3.39 -10.53
N LEU A 181 -1.28 -4.09 -10.94
CA LEU A 181 -1.22 -5.54 -11.13
C LEU A 181 -0.63 -5.81 -12.51
N GLN A 182 0.50 -6.53 -12.56
CA GLN A 182 1.30 -6.70 -13.77
C GLN A 182 1.49 -8.17 -14.13
N PHE A 183 1.32 -8.49 -15.41
CA PHE A 183 1.64 -9.79 -15.99
C PHE A 183 3.16 -9.99 -16.03
N GLN A 184 3.64 -11.10 -15.50
CA GLN A 184 5.07 -11.34 -15.27
C GLN A 184 5.79 -11.96 -16.48
N GLY A 185 5.05 -12.55 -17.42
CA GLY A 185 5.64 -13.23 -18.58
C GLY A 185 6.15 -12.28 -19.68
N PRO A 186 7.01 -12.78 -20.59
CA PRO A 186 7.38 -12.03 -21.80
C PRO A 186 6.16 -11.80 -22.71
N PHE A 187 6.30 -10.93 -23.71
CA PHE A 187 5.21 -10.61 -24.64
C PHE A 187 4.74 -11.84 -25.42
N THR A 188 5.62 -12.83 -25.61
CA THR A 188 5.28 -14.07 -26.31
C THR A 188 4.53 -15.06 -25.43
N ALA A 189 4.47 -14.88 -24.11
CA ALA A 189 3.85 -15.83 -23.21
C ALA A 189 2.33 -15.90 -23.40
N PHE A 190 1.81 -17.12 -23.34
CA PHE A 190 0.39 -17.39 -23.12
C PHE A 190 0.06 -17.14 -21.64
N SER A 191 -1.21 -16.96 -21.33
CA SER A 191 -1.69 -17.10 -19.95
C SER A 191 -1.58 -18.57 -19.52
N THR A 192 -1.43 -18.77 -18.21
CA THR A 192 -1.55 -20.07 -17.56
C THR A 192 -2.68 -20.03 -16.53
N SER A 193 -2.59 -19.12 -15.56
CA SER A 193 -3.64 -18.78 -14.61
C SER A 193 -3.34 -17.42 -13.97
N ASN A 194 -4.36 -16.62 -13.67
CA ASN A 194 -4.16 -15.25 -13.21
C ASN A 194 -3.46 -15.13 -11.84
N ASP A 195 -3.59 -16.12 -10.97
CA ASP A 195 -2.88 -16.20 -9.69
C ASP A 195 -1.36 -16.41 -9.83
N VAL A 196 -0.92 -17.08 -10.89
CA VAL A 196 0.51 -17.31 -11.20
C VAL A 196 1.05 -16.20 -12.10
N ASP A 197 0.24 -15.75 -13.06
CA ASP A 197 0.66 -14.85 -14.12
C ASP A 197 0.86 -13.41 -13.65
N TYR A 198 0.16 -12.98 -12.57
CA TYR A 198 0.12 -11.59 -12.15
C TYR A 198 0.65 -11.34 -10.73
N LEU A 199 1.44 -10.28 -10.59
CA LEU A 199 1.91 -9.76 -9.30
C LEU A 199 1.82 -8.23 -9.28
N PRO A 200 1.64 -7.61 -8.10
CA PRO A 200 1.79 -6.16 -7.97
C PRO A 200 3.21 -5.71 -8.35
N THR A 201 3.32 -4.55 -8.98
CA THR A 201 4.63 -3.91 -9.23
C THR A 201 5.34 -3.62 -7.91
N ALA A 202 6.66 -3.84 -7.86
CA ALA A 202 7.46 -3.63 -6.64
C ALA A 202 7.60 -2.16 -6.20
N GLY A 203 7.23 -1.22 -7.07
CA GLY A 203 7.22 0.22 -6.81
C GLY A 203 6.15 0.91 -7.65
N PRO A 204 6.24 2.25 -7.80
CA PRO A 204 5.31 3.01 -8.63
C PRO A 204 5.25 2.43 -10.05
N ALA A 205 4.04 2.15 -10.51
CA ALA A 205 3.84 1.50 -11.79
C ALA A 205 4.30 2.37 -12.96
N VAL A 206 4.83 1.76 -14.01
CA VAL A 206 5.22 2.44 -15.25
C VAL A 206 4.33 1.95 -16.38
N PHE A 207 3.76 2.89 -17.12
CA PHE A 207 2.88 2.63 -18.26
C PHE A 207 3.53 3.14 -19.56
N PHE A 208 3.19 2.49 -20.66
CA PHE A 208 3.67 2.84 -22.00
C PHE A 208 2.48 2.97 -22.94
N ASN A 209 2.41 4.05 -23.71
CA ASN A 209 1.49 4.13 -24.85
C ASN A 209 2.07 3.42 -26.09
N ASN A 210 1.31 3.37 -27.17
CA ASN A 210 1.70 2.70 -28.41
C ASN A 210 2.89 3.36 -29.12
N ALA A 211 3.07 4.67 -28.94
CA ALA A 211 4.24 5.40 -29.39
C ALA A 211 5.51 5.08 -28.57
N GLY A 212 5.40 4.32 -27.47
CA GLY A 212 6.52 3.95 -26.61
C GLY A 212 6.90 5.01 -25.57
N THR A 213 6.09 6.06 -25.42
CA THR A 213 6.28 7.06 -24.35
C THR A 213 5.97 6.43 -23.00
N MET A 214 6.82 6.70 -22.02
CA MET A 214 6.77 6.15 -20.66
C MET A 214 6.10 7.15 -19.70
N PHE A 215 5.27 6.64 -18.80
CA PHE A 215 4.57 7.41 -17.77
C PHE A 215 4.69 6.69 -16.43
N THR A 216 5.34 7.31 -15.45
CA THR A 216 5.50 6.74 -14.11
C THR A 216 4.40 7.27 -13.21
N VAL A 217 3.67 6.37 -12.53
CA VAL A 217 2.63 6.75 -11.56
C VAL A 217 3.27 7.51 -10.40
N ASN A 218 2.65 8.62 -10.03
CA ASN A 218 3.07 9.43 -8.90
C ASN A 218 2.76 8.66 -7.61
N SER A 219 3.79 8.38 -6.82
CA SER A 219 3.61 7.84 -5.47
C SER A 219 2.88 8.85 -4.59
N ALA A 220 2.02 8.36 -3.69
CA ALA A 220 1.51 9.19 -2.60
C ALA A 220 2.71 9.86 -1.89
N PRO A 221 2.62 11.15 -1.54
CA PRO A 221 3.67 11.79 -0.77
C PRO A 221 3.87 11.01 0.54
N ALA A 222 5.12 10.81 0.95
CA ALA A 222 5.41 10.16 2.23
C ALA A 222 4.69 10.91 3.37
N THR A 223 3.90 10.19 4.16
CA THR A 223 3.32 10.72 5.39
C THR A 223 4.28 10.54 6.55
N GLY A 224 4.23 11.46 7.49
CA GLY A 224 5.03 11.42 8.70
C GLY A 224 4.34 12.17 9.82
N ARG A 225 4.94 12.13 11.00
CA ARG A 225 4.43 12.86 12.15
C ARG A 225 4.65 14.35 11.91
N CYS A 226 3.62 15.14 12.11
CA CYS A 226 3.67 16.59 12.14
C CYS A 226 3.34 17.07 13.55
N CYS A 227 4.27 17.79 14.17
CA CYS A 227 4.04 18.49 15.44
C CYS A 227 3.81 19.97 15.16
N THR A 228 2.56 20.42 15.31
CA THR A 228 2.19 21.83 15.11
C THR A 228 2.57 22.69 16.32
N PRO A 229 2.65 24.03 16.19
CA PRO A 229 2.95 24.92 17.31
C PRO A 229 1.95 24.84 18.46
N ASP A 230 0.70 24.45 18.20
CA ASP A 230 -0.36 24.26 19.19
C ASP A 230 -0.30 22.86 19.85
N GLU A 231 0.85 22.19 19.80
CA GLU A 231 1.11 20.85 20.37
C GLU A 231 0.28 19.70 19.78
N ASN A 232 -0.51 19.98 18.73
CA ASN A 232 -1.25 18.93 18.03
C ASN A 232 -0.31 18.05 17.19
N CYS A 233 -0.47 16.73 17.37
CA CYS A 233 0.16 15.72 16.54
C CYS A 233 -0.80 15.25 15.44
N GLN A 234 -0.38 15.33 14.18
CA GLN A 234 -1.11 14.78 13.05
C GLN A 234 -0.18 13.98 12.13
N VAL A 235 -0.67 12.91 11.49
CA VAL A 235 0.06 12.22 10.43
C VAL A 235 -0.26 12.93 9.12
N LEU A 236 0.69 13.71 8.62
CA LEU A 236 0.55 14.57 7.44
C LEU A 236 1.69 14.34 6.44
N THR A 237 1.52 14.80 5.21
CA THR A 237 2.63 14.93 4.27
C THR A 237 3.57 16.05 4.73
N LEU A 238 4.81 16.08 4.26
CA LEU A 238 5.74 17.18 4.55
C LEU A 238 5.15 18.55 4.11
N ALA A 239 4.49 18.59 2.95
CA ALA A 239 3.89 19.81 2.42
C ALA A 239 2.75 20.33 3.31
N ASP A 240 1.84 19.44 3.71
CA ASP A 240 0.73 19.78 4.60
C ASP A 240 1.23 20.18 6.00
N CYS A 241 2.27 19.50 6.50
CA CYS A 241 2.88 19.86 7.77
C CYS A 241 3.53 21.26 7.73
N THR A 242 4.19 21.59 6.62
CA THR A 242 4.78 22.91 6.39
C THR A 242 3.69 23.99 6.34
N LEU A 243 2.56 23.71 5.67
CA LEU A 243 1.40 24.60 5.65
C LEU A 243 0.77 24.79 7.04
N ALA A 244 0.81 23.75 7.88
CA ALA A 244 0.38 23.81 9.28
C ALA A 244 1.41 24.49 10.22
N GLY A 245 2.55 24.97 9.69
CA GLY A 245 3.63 25.56 10.48
C GLY A 245 4.31 24.57 11.44
N GLY A 246 4.16 23.27 11.20
CA GLY A 246 4.63 22.21 12.08
C GLY A 246 6.04 21.71 11.76
N THR A 247 6.60 20.96 12.70
CA THR A 247 7.87 20.22 12.53
C THR A 247 7.56 18.80 12.08
N TRP A 248 8.09 18.40 10.94
CA TRP A 248 7.83 17.09 10.32
C TRP A 248 8.90 16.05 10.66
N THR A 249 8.49 14.81 10.93
CA THR A 249 9.37 13.64 11.09
C THR A 249 8.92 12.53 10.15
N GLU A 250 9.80 12.12 9.24
CA GLU A 250 9.52 11.10 8.22
C GLU A 250 9.09 9.78 8.82
N ALA A 251 8.03 9.18 8.24
CA ALA A 251 7.51 7.85 8.58
C ALA A 251 7.18 7.62 10.07
N ALA A 252 7.15 8.68 10.88
CA ALA A 252 6.82 8.60 12.29
C ALA A 252 5.31 8.66 12.51
N ALA A 253 4.83 7.94 13.52
CA ALA A 253 3.44 7.99 13.97
C ALA A 253 3.25 9.03 15.09
N CYS A 254 1.98 9.40 15.30
CA CYS A 254 1.55 10.19 16.45
C CYS A 254 1.29 9.30 17.66
N ALA A 255 2.29 9.17 18.52
CA ALA A 255 2.12 8.60 19.86
C ALA A 255 1.64 9.70 20.84
N PRO A 256 0.94 9.36 21.94
CA PRO A 256 0.57 10.34 22.95
C PRO A 256 1.78 11.14 23.47
N GLY A 257 1.62 12.46 23.65
CA GLY A 257 2.66 13.36 24.18
C GLY A 257 3.78 13.75 23.20
N VAL A 258 3.89 13.13 22.04
CA VAL A 258 5.07 13.26 21.18
C VAL A 258 5.30 14.67 20.57
N CYS A 259 4.30 15.55 20.64
CA CYS A 259 4.34 16.92 20.11
C CYS A 259 4.12 18.00 21.16
N GLU A 260 3.93 17.64 22.43
CA GLU A 260 3.78 18.60 23.53
C GLU A 260 5.16 18.99 24.05
N ALA A 261 5.37 20.26 24.39
CA ALA A 261 6.62 20.73 24.99
C ALA A 261 6.89 20.04 26.35
N GLY A 262 5.86 19.48 26.99
CA GLY A 262 5.90 18.65 28.21
C GLY A 262 5.53 17.18 28.03
N GLY A 263 5.34 16.69 26.80
CA GLY A 263 4.85 15.33 26.53
C GLY A 263 5.95 14.27 26.45
N GLN A 264 7.05 14.50 27.16
CA GLN A 264 7.92 13.40 27.53
C GLN A 264 7.12 12.48 28.46
N VAL A 265 6.74 11.31 27.95
CA VAL A 265 6.19 10.22 28.75
C VAL A 265 7.38 9.48 29.35
N GLY A 266 7.37 9.29 30.66
CA GLY A 266 8.53 8.81 31.39
C GLY A 266 8.22 8.48 32.83
N ALA A 267 9.24 8.04 33.56
CA ALA A 267 9.14 7.74 34.99
C ALA A 267 8.86 9.01 35.78
N CYS A 268 7.73 9.02 36.49
CA CYS A 268 7.37 10.02 37.45
C CYS A 268 7.47 9.44 38.86
N CYS A 269 8.36 10.00 39.67
CA CYS A 269 8.71 9.50 40.98
C CYS A 269 8.16 10.41 42.10
N ASN A 270 7.43 9.82 43.04
CA ASN A 270 7.04 10.49 44.29
C ASN A 270 7.87 10.02 45.51
N GLY A 271 9.00 9.36 45.25
CA GLY A 271 9.93 8.85 46.27
C GLY A 271 9.70 7.40 46.71
N GLN A 272 8.51 6.83 46.45
CA GLN A 272 8.22 5.41 46.71
C GLN A 272 7.56 4.71 45.52
N VAL A 273 6.73 5.44 44.77
CA VAL A 273 6.00 4.92 43.61
C VAL A 273 6.58 5.51 42.33
N CYS A 274 6.76 4.65 41.32
CA CYS A 274 7.01 5.05 39.94
C CYS A 274 5.72 4.91 39.13
N THR A 275 5.28 5.99 38.50
CA THR A 275 4.20 5.93 37.50
C THR A 275 4.71 6.42 36.15
N ILE A 276 4.15 5.87 35.07
CA ILE A 276 4.42 6.39 33.72
C ILE A 276 3.37 7.44 33.42
N THR A 277 3.79 8.71 33.41
CA THR A 277 2.94 9.85 33.05
C THR A 277 3.74 10.87 32.24
N THR A 278 3.09 11.95 31.82
CA THR A 278 3.78 13.06 31.14
C THR A 278 4.58 13.88 32.15
N ARG A 279 5.68 14.50 31.71
CA ARG A 279 6.42 15.46 32.53
C ARG A 279 5.49 16.50 33.15
N ALA A 280 4.58 17.06 32.34
CA ALA A 280 3.65 18.10 32.79
C ALA A 280 2.76 17.65 33.97
N LEU A 281 2.20 16.43 33.92
CA LEU A 281 1.40 15.88 35.02
C LEU A 281 2.28 15.56 36.23
N CYS A 282 3.48 15.02 35.99
CA CYS A 282 4.41 14.70 37.06
C CYS A 282 4.81 15.93 37.88
N GLU A 283 5.21 17.00 37.21
CA GLU A 283 5.62 18.24 37.85
C GLU A 283 4.44 18.97 38.49
N ALA A 284 3.23 18.88 37.90
CA ALA A 284 2.01 19.47 38.47
C ALA A 284 1.61 18.83 39.81
N ASP A 285 1.86 17.53 39.98
CA ASP A 285 1.63 16.79 41.23
C ASP A 285 2.80 16.95 42.23
N GLY A 286 3.82 17.75 41.90
CA GLY A 286 5.01 17.97 42.73
C GLY A 286 5.94 16.77 42.78
N HIS A 287 5.88 15.89 41.79
CA HIS A 287 6.71 14.70 41.65
C HIS A 287 7.92 14.98 40.73
N VAL A 288 8.94 14.13 40.80
CA VAL A 288 10.18 14.29 40.02
C VAL A 288 10.09 13.47 38.75
N PHE A 289 10.31 14.10 37.61
CA PHE A 289 10.31 13.44 36.31
C PHE A 289 11.72 13.02 35.89
N GLU A 290 12.00 11.72 35.89
CA GLU A 290 13.33 11.13 35.62
C GLU A 290 13.62 10.92 34.11
N GLY A 291 12.74 11.39 33.22
CA GLY A 291 12.93 11.28 31.77
C GLY A 291 12.41 9.97 31.18
N SER A 292 12.95 9.55 30.03
CA SER A 292 12.43 8.43 29.23
C SER A 292 12.66 7.02 29.82
N ALA A 293 12.95 6.92 31.12
CA ALA A 293 13.06 5.65 31.81
C ALA A 293 11.66 5.02 31.98
N ALA A 294 11.54 3.72 31.73
CA ALA A 294 10.37 2.96 32.17
C ALA A 294 10.49 2.72 33.69
N CYS A 295 9.37 2.57 34.39
CA CYS A 295 9.29 2.06 35.75
C CYS A 295 9.73 0.59 35.75
N THR A 296 11.02 0.35 35.55
CA THR A 296 11.62 -0.98 35.50
C THR A 296 11.64 -1.52 36.91
N VAL A 297 10.78 -2.50 37.17
CA VAL A 297 10.86 -3.37 38.33
C VAL A 297 12.00 -4.36 38.14
N ASP A 298 12.85 -4.53 39.14
CA ASP A 298 13.70 -5.72 39.19
C ASP A 298 12.86 -6.98 39.52
N GLY A 299 13.51 -8.15 39.59
CA GLY A 299 12.85 -9.41 39.95
C GLY A 299 12.23 -9.45 41.36
N ALA A 300 12.41 -8.41 42.17
CA ALA A 300 11.87 -8.24 43.51
C ALA A 300 10.76 -7.17 43.60
N ASN A 301 10.22 -6.70 42.46
CA ASN A 301 9.25 -5.59 42.35
C ASN A 301 9.81 -4.22 42.80
N ASN A 302 11.13 -4.05 42.73
CA ASN A 302 11.77 -2.82 43.18
C ASN A 302 12.01 -1.87 41.99
N PHE A 303 11.49 -0.64 42.07
CA PHE A 303 11.70 0.36 41.03
C PHE A 303 13.11 0.94 41.07
N VAL A 304 13.97 0.45 40.18
CA VAL A 304 15.40 0.85 40.11
C VAL A 304 15.59 2.37 39.97
N ALA A 305 14.69 3.06 39.25
CA ALA A 305 14.80 4.49 38.96
C ALA A 305 14.19 5.45 39.99
N CYS A 306 13.23 5.01 40.82
CA CYS A 306 12.48 5.89 41.74
C CYS A 306 12.65 5.53 43.22
N CYS A 307 13.48 4.54 43.53
CA CYS A 307 13.59 3.98 44.87
C CYS A 307 14.68 4.69 45.68
N ARG A 308 14.28 5.51 46.66
CA ARG A 308 15.25 6.20 47.56
C ARG A 308 16.09 5.23 48.40
N ALA A 309 15.64 3.98 48.55
CA ALA A 309 16.41 2.93 49.20
C ALA A 309 17.48 2.29 48.29
N ASN A 310 17.36 2.42 46.96
CA ASN A 310 18.40 2.07 45.98
C ASN A 310 19.35 3.27 45.84
N PHE A 311 20.07 3.55 46.93
CA PHE A 311 20.90 4.73 47.10
C PHE A 311 22.07 4.80 46.11
N ASP A 312 22.66 3.66 45.72
CA ASP A 312 23.76 3.62 44.76
C ASP A 312 23.28 3.56 43.29
N GLY A 313 21.97 3.33 43.09
CA GLY A 313 21.33 3.28 41.78
C GLY A 313 21.57 1.97 41.01
N VAL A 314 22.15 0.94 41.62
CA VAL A 314 22.60 -0.28 40.96
C VAL A 314 21.76 -1.48 41.36
N GLY A 315 20.90 -1.92 40.44
CA GLY A 315 20.26 -3.24 40.53
C GLY A 315 19.24 -3.38 41.68
N GLY A 316 18.52 -2.30 42.00
CA GLY A 316 17.48 -2.30 43.04
C GLY A 316 18.07 -2.17 44.45
N VAL A 317 17.24 -2.38 45.49
CA VAL A 317 17.68 -2.28 46.89
C VAL A 317 18.52 -3.49 47.29
N GLN A 318 19.78 -3.22 47.59
CA GLN A 318 20.81 -4.17 47.98
C GLN A 318 21.52 -3.72 49.25
N VAL A 319 22.35 -4.59 49.81
CA VAL A 319 23.20 -4.24 50.96
C VAL A 319 24.23 -3.18 50.59
N THR A 320 24.62 -3.06 49.33
CA THR A 320 25.56 -2.03 48.85
C THR A 320 25.02 -0.62 49.05
N ASP A 321 23.70 -0.42 48.97
CA ASP A 321 23.04 0.86 49.25
C ASP A 321 23.26 1.35 50.67
N ILE A 322 23.31 0.42 51.65
CA ILE A 322 23.57 0.78 53.05
C ILE A 322 24.96 1.40 53.16
N PHE A 323 25.95 0.80 52.51
CA PHE A 323 27.32 1.32 52.55
C PHE A 323 27.46 2.63 51.79
N ALA A 324 26.77 2.78 50.67
CA ALA A 324 26.74 4.02 49.90
C ALA A 324 26.08 5.16 50.70
N PHE A 325 24.93 4.91 51.33
CA PHE A 325 24.25 5.88 52.19
C PHE A 325 25.12 6.29 53.38
N LEU A 326 25.71 5.32 54.10
CA LEU A 326 26.55 5.63 55.25
C LEU A 326 27.80 6.44 54.84
N ALA A 327 28.39 6.15 53.69
CA ALA A 327 29.51 6.92 53.16
C ALA A 327 29.12 8.38 52.89
N ALA A 328 27.97 8.61 52.24
CA ALA A 328 27.42 9.94 52.00
C ALA A 328 27.09 10.67 53.32
N TRP A 329 26.48 9.98 54.27
CA TRP A 329 26.14 10.51 55.59
C TRP A 329 27.38 10.97 56.37
N PHE A 330 28.43 10.13 56.42
CA PHE A 330 29.69 10.50 57.07
C PHE A 330 30.41 11.67 56.36
N ALA A 331 30.20 11.83 55.06
CA ALA A 331 30.72 12.97 54.31
C ALA A 331 29.90 14.26 54.49
N GLY A 332 28.72 14.19 55.13
CA GLY A 332 27.79 15.30 55.23
C GLY A 332 27.19 15.68 53.86
N ASP A 333 27.11 14.73 52.93
CA ASP A 333 26.56 14.96 51.59
C ASP A 333 25.04 15.14 51.68
N SER A 334 24.50 16.17 51.01
CA SER A 334 23.06 16.46 51.01
C SER A 334 22.18 15.33 50.49
N SER A 335 22.72 14.37 49.73
CA SER A 335 22.00 13.16 49.33
C SER A 335 21.61 12.27 50.52
N ALA A 336 22.31 12.38 51.65
CA ALA A 336 22.00 11.63 52.88
C ALA A 336 20.94 12.31 53.77
N ASP A 337 20.44 13.50 53.41
CA ASP A 337 19.25 14.12 54.02
C ASP A 337 17.99 13.45 53.44
N ILE A 338 17.70 12.26 53.95
CA ILE A 338 16.69 11.37 53.39
C ILE A 338 15.30 11.62 53.97
N ASP A 339 15.18 12.20 55.17
CA ASP A 339 13.89 12.65 55.65
C ASP A 339 13.55 14.09 55.18
N GLY A 340 14.53 14.83 54.67
CA GLY A 340 14.39 16.19 54.16
C GLY A 340 14.32 17.25 55.27
N VAL A 341 14.67 16.91 56.51
CA VAL A 341 14.44 17.73 57.70
C VAL A 341 15.76 18.22 58.29
N GLY A 342 16.13 19.44 57.90
CA GLY A 342 17.21 20.18 58.58
C GLY A 342 18.61 19.65 58.26
N GLY A 343 18.81 19.10 57.05
CA GLY A 343 20.10 18.62 56.58
C GLY A 343 20.42 17.21 57.10
N VAL A 344 21.66 16.78 56.87
CA VAL A 344 22.14 15.44 57.27
C VAL A 344 22.22 15.32 58.79
N GLN A 345 21.35 14.49 59.36
CA GLN A 345 21.19 14.25 60.80
C GLN A 345 21.16 12.75 61.11
N VAL A 346 21.23 12.42 62.40
CA VAL A 346 21.11 11.01 62.85
C VAL A 346 19.72 10.45 62.53
N ALA A 347 18.69 11.29 62.44
CA ALA A 347 17.33 10.90 62.07
C ALA A 347 17.28 10.23 60.68
N ASP A 348 18.10 10.71 59.74
CA ASP A 348 18.19 10.16 58.38
C ASP A 348 18.63 8.70 58.34
N ILE A 349 19.45 8.25 59.29
CA ILE A 349 19.87 6.85 59.37
C ILE A 349 18.64 5.96 59.59
N PHE A 350 17.76 6.35 60.50
CA PHE A 350 16.57 5.58 60.81
C PHE A 350 15.52 5.69 59.71
N ALA A 351 15.41 6.85 59.07
CA ALA A 351 14.56 7.04 57.91
C ALA A 351 15.01 6.18 56.72
N PHE A 352 16.31 6.16 56.39
CA PHE A 352 16.87 5.32 55.33
C PHE A 352 16.65 3.84 55.61
N LEU A 353 16.98 3.37 56.82
CA LEU A 353 16.79 1.95 57.17
C LEU A 353 15.32 1.54 57.07
N SER A 354 14.39 2.43 57.46
CA SER A 354 12.95 2.18 57.32
C SER A 354 12.53 2.02 55.86
N LEU A 355 13.05 2.86 54.95
CA LEU A 355 12.83 2.73 53.51
C LEU A 355 13.49 1.46 52.94
N TRP A 356 14.71 1.15 53.36
CA TRP A 356 15.46 -0.02 52.91
C TRP A 356 14.77 -1.34 53.27
N PHE A 357 14.25 -1.45 54.50
CA PHE A 357 13.46 -2.63 54.91
C PHE A 357 12.09 -2.71 54.25
N ALA A 358 11.47 -1.58 53.94
CA ALA A 358 10.19 -1.54 53.24
C ALA A 358 10.33 -1.95 51.76
N GLY A 359 11.50 -1.70 51.16
CA GLY A 359 11.68 -1.82 49.71
C GLY A 359 10.93 -0.71 48.96
N CYS A 360 10.82 -0.87 47.64
CA CYS A 360 10.03 0.04 46.80
C CYS A 360 8.96 -0.75 46.06
N SER A 361 7.80 -0.12 45.84
CA SER A 361 6.56 -0.77 45.41
C SER A 361 5.78 0.07 44.42
#